data_AF-A0A930RWD3-F1
#
_entry.id   AF-A0A930RWD3-F1
#
_cell.length_a   1.000
_cell.length_b   1.000
_cell.length_c   1.000
_cell.angle_alpha   90.00
_cell.angle_beta   90.00
_cell.angle_gamma   90.00
#
_symmetry.space_group_name_H-M   'P 1'
#
loop_
_entity.id
_entity.type
_entity.pdbx_description
1 polymer ?
#
loop_
_entity_poly.entity_id
_entity_poly.type
_entity_poly.pdbx_seq_one_letter_code
_entity_poly.pdbx_strand_id
1 'polypeptide(L)'
;MGFMNSLKNFLSPEGDYYEEDDQMDYYEEPVAQSAPETRSRNTSNVVPFQSPGVKKTSKIYVMEPSVYSEAERIADALLKGEAVLINFKRMEPKDAKRVIDFVVGVAYAI
;
A
#
# COMPACT_ATOMS: atom_id res chain seq x y z
N MET A 1 -31.43 5.73 17.80
CA MET A 1 -30.66 6.85 17.19
C MET A 1 -29.83 6.32 16.04
N GLY A 2 -29.55 7.12 15.00
CA GLY A 2 -28.61 6.76 13.91
C GLY A 2 -29.10 7.09 12.49
N PHE A 3 -30.33 6.68 12.15
CA PHE A 3 -30.85 6.67 10.76
C PHE A 3 -30.97 8.04 10.07
N MET A 4 -30.91 9.16 10.80
CA MET A 4 -31.01 10.51 10.21
C MET A 4 -29.75 10.97 9.47
N ASN A 5 -28.60 10.27 9.60
CA ASN A 5 -27.34 10.74 9.03
C ASN A 5 -27.11 10.35 7.55
N SER A 6 -27.82 9.34 7.03
CA SER A 6 -27.70 8.92 5.62
C SER A 6 -28.57 9.77 4.68
N LEU A 7 -29.73 10.23 5.16
CA LEU A 7 -30.72 10.96 4.33
C LEU A 7 -30.21 12.34 3.86
N LYS A 8 -29.26 12.95 4.59
CA LYS A 8 -28.81 14.32 4.35
C LYS A 8 -27.77 14.47 3.23
N ASN A 9 -27.03 13.41 2.91
CA ASN A 9 -26.03 13.43 1.83
C ASN A 9 -26.60 13.07 0.44
N PHE A 10 -27.85 12.61 0.38
CA PHE A 10 -28.57 12.34 -0.87
C PHE A 10 -29.29 13.58 -1.43
N LEU A 11 -29.39 14.66 -0.65
CA LEU A 11 -30.06 15.91 -1.04
C LEU A 11 -29.11 16.86 -1.79
N SER A 12 -28.56 16.39 -2.91
CA SER A 12 -27.99 17.22 -3.98
C SER A 12 -28.26 16.53 -5.33
N PRO A 13 -28.75 17.25 -6.35
CA PRO A 13 -29.67 16.66 -7.32
C PRO A 13 -29.00 16.10 -8.58
N GLU A 14 -29.54 14.98 -9.10
CA GLU A 14 -30.24 14.90 -10.41
C GLU A 14 -30.68 13.43 -10.69
N GLY A 15 -31.87 13.24 -11.28
CA GLY A 15 -32.32 11.96 -11.86
C GLY A 15 -33.30 11.12 -11.01
N ASP A 16 -34.60 11.26 -11.27
CA ASP A 16 -35.67 10.43 -10.69
C ASP A 16 -35.83 9.05 -11.39
N TYR A 17 -36.56 8.12 -10.73
CA TYR A 17 -37.79 7.42 -11.20
C TYR A 17 -37.99 6.05 -10.49
N TYR A 18 -39.25 5.64 -10.29
CA TYR A 18 -39.72 4.53 -9.43
C TYR A 18 -40.76 3.64 -10.15
N GLU A 19 -41.06 2.45 -9.58
CA GLU A 19 -42.34 1.68 -9.53
C GLU A 19 -42.02 0.30 -8.88
N GLU A 20 -42.55 -0.14 -7.72
CA GLU A 20 -43.91 -0.62 -7.30
C GLU A 20 -44.28 -2.07 -7.75
N ASP A 21 -44.81 -2.99 -6.91
CA ASP A 21 -44.73 -3.17 -5.43
C ASP A 21 -44.49 -4.66 -4.98
N ASP A 22 -45.34 -5.54 -4.42
CA ASP A 22 -46.77 -5.60 -3.98
C ASP A 22 -47.02 -6.85 -3.05
N GLN A 23 -48.16 -6.87 -2.32
CA GLN A 23 -48.90 -8.00 -1.69
C GLN A 23 -48.55 -8.52 -0.25
N MET A 24 -49.55 -9.17 0.40
CA MET A 24 -49.68 -9.47 1.86
C MET A 24 -49.33 -10.96 2.23
N ASP A 25 -49.48 -11.56 3.43
CA ASP A 25 -50.57 -11.52 4.45
C ASP A 25 -50.24 -12.20 5.84
N TYR A 26 -50.99 -11.81 6.89
CA TYR A 26 -51.37 -12.53 8.15
C TYR A 26 -50.34 -12.70 9.32
N TYR A 27 -50.78 -13.33 10.44
CA TYR A 27 -50.44 -12.98 11.87
C TYR A 27 -49.53 -14.03 12.60
N GLU A 28 -49.30 -14.11 13.94
CA GLU A 28 -49.98 -13.63 15.18
C GLU A 28 -49.03 -13.58 16.43
N GLU A 29 -49.55 -13.40 17.67
CA GLU A 29 -48.84 -13.31 18.97
C GLU A 29 -48.76 -14.67 19.77
N PRO A 30 -48.39 -14.74 21.09
CA PRO A 30 -47.06 -14.49 21.70
C PRO A 30 -46.55 -15.64 22.62
N VAL A 31 -45.25 -15.69 23.01
CA VAL A 31 -44.77 -16.57 24.12
C VAL A 31 -43.56 -16.07 24.95
N ALA A 32 -43.80 -15.99 26.27
CA ALA A 32 -42.95 -16.38 27.42
C ALA A 32 -41.40 -16.12 27.47
N GLN A 33 -41.04 -15.07 28.20
CA GLN A 33 -40.23 -15.06 29.45
C GLN A 33 -38.82 -15.69 29.62
N SER A 34 -38.05 -15.00 30.49
CA SER A 34 -36.95 -15.45 31.37
C SER A 34 -35.55 -15.76 30.80
N ALA A 35 -34.55 -15.06 31.35
CA ALA A 35 -33.13 -15.39 31.27
C ALA A 35 -32.72 -16.38 32.39
N PRO A 36 -31.51 -16.96 32.40
CA PRO A 36 -30.33 -16.20 32.84
C PRO A 36 -29.04 -16.46 32.03
N GLU A 37 -27.96 -15.80 32.44
CA GLU A 37 -26.59 -15.93 31.94
C GLU A 37 -26.05 -17.37 32.00
N THR A 38 -25.00 -17.68 31.23
CA THR A 38 -23.75 -18.25 31.80
C THR A 38 -22.57 -18.16 30.80
N ARG A 39 -21.36 -18.31 31.36
CA ARG A 39 -20.08 -18.59 30.68
C ARG A 39 -19.50 -17.44 29.85
N SER A 40 -18.84 -16.53 30.58
CA SER A 40 -17.60 -15.93 30.08
C SER A 40 -16.74 -17.01 29.43
N ARG A 41 -16.48 -16.87 28.13
CA ARG A 41 -15.47 -17.66 27.43
C ARG A 41 -14.26 -16.75 27.30
N ASN A 42 -13.17 -17.09 27.98
CA ASN A 42 -11.86 -16.51 27.69
C ASN A 42 -11.36 -17.05 26.35
N THR A 43 -11.99 -16.60 25.26
CA THR A 43 -11.43 -16.70 23.91
C THR A 43 -10.26 -15.73 23.83
N SER A 44 -9.10 -16.22 24.28
CA SER A 44 -7.82 -15.57 24.01
C SER A 44 -7.60 -15.63 22.51
N ASN A 45 -8.12 -14.62 21.79
CA ASN A 45 -7.98 -14.46 20.35
C ASN A 45 -6.54 -14.05 20.02
N VAL A 46 -5.61 -14.98 20.26
CA VAL A 46 -4.21 -14.89 19.87
C VAL A 46 -4.15 -15.09 18.37
N VAL A 47 -4.49 -14.02 17.64
CA VAL A 47 -4.22 -13.96 16.20
C VAL A 47 -2.71 -14.10 16.02
N PRO A 48 -2.22 -15.02 15.17
CA PRO A 48 -0.79 -15.11 14.92
C PRO A 48 -0.35 -13.79 14.26
N PHE A 49 0.63 -13.10 14.87
CA PHE A 49 1.23 -11.90 14.29
C PHE A 49 2.17 -12.27 13.12
N GLN A 50 1.60 -12.90 12.09
CA GLN A 50 2.20 -12.98 10.77
C GLN A 50 2.28 -11.55 10.22
N SER A 51 3.38 -10.85 10.49
CA SER A 51 3.61 -9.49 10.05
C SER A 51 3.42 -9.40 8.53
N PRO A 52 2.38 -8.71 7.99
CA PRO A 52 2.06 -8.77 6.58
C PRO A 52 3.15 -8.07 5.75
N GLY A 53 4.08 -8.88 5.25
CA GLY A 53 5.35 -8.42 4.72
C GLY A 53 6.34 -8.03 5.82
N VAL A 54 7.42 -8.81 5.94
CA VAL A 54 8.73 -8.22 6.19
C VAL A 54 8.95 -7.22 5.05
N LYS A 55 8.74 -5.92 5.32
CA LYS A 55 8.92 -4.87 4.32
C LYS A 55 10.34 -5.02 3.77
N LYS A 56 10.49 -5.31 2.47
CA LYS A 56 11.80 -5.41 1.83
C LYS A 56 12.59 -4.16 2.17
N THR A 57 13.66 -4.31 2.95
CA THR A 57 14.46 -3.18 3.44
C THR A 57 15.24 -2.64 2.26
N SER A 58 14.72 -1.58 1.62
CA SER A 58 15.32 -0.95 0.45
C SER A 58 16.76 -0.52 0.74
N LYS A 59 17.71 -1.33 0.28
CA LYS A 59 19.14 -1.07 0.43
C LYS A 59 19.56 -0.03 -0.60
N ILE A 60 20.24 1.01 -0.14
CA ILE A 60 20.88 2.00 -0.99
C ILE A 60 22.38 1.67 -1.00
N TYR A 61 22.92 1.39 -2.18
CA TYR A 61 24.35 1.28 -2.42
C TYR A 61 24.93 2.69 -2.55
N VAL A 62 26.06 2.98 -1.90
CA VAL A 62 26.70 4.32 -1.94
C VAL A 62 28.08 4.21 -2.55
N MET A 63 28.41 5.09 -3.50
CA MET A 63 29.71 5.13 -4.16
C MET A 63 30.23 6.56 -4.32
N GLU A 64 31.52 6.75 -4.08
CA GLU A 64 32.25 7.99 -4.40
C GLU A 64 33.36 7.66 -5.42
N PRO A 65 33.00 7.49 -6.72
CA PRO A 65 33.96 7.12 -7.76
C PRO A 65 35.06 8.18 -7.92
N SER A 66 36.22 7.72 -8.34
CA SER A 66 37.42 8.53 -8.57
C SER A 66 37.96 8.40 -9.99
N VAL A 67 37.67 7.30 -10.68
CA VAL A 67 38.06 7.06 -12.08
C VAL A 67 36.89 6.46 -12.88
N TYR A 68 36.86 6.69 -14.18
CA TYR A 68 35.77 6.27 -15.08
C TYR A 68 35.44 4.77 -15.01
N SER A 69 36.44 3.89 -14.84
CA SER A 69 36.24 2.44 -14.75
C SER A 69 35.46 1.98 -13.52
N GLU A 70 35.27 2.82 -12.49
CA GLU A 70 34.39 2.48 -11.36
C GLU A 70 32.90 2.53 -11.74
N ALA A 71 32.54 3.06 -12.91
CA ALA A 71 31.18 3.06 -13.44
C ALA A 71 30.61 1.65 -13.66
N GLU A 72 31.45 0.66 -13.98
CA GLU A 72 31.03 -0.74 -14.13
C GLU A 72 30.41 -1.28 -12.84
N ARG A 73 30.96 -0.89 -11.67
CA ARG A 73 30.40 -1.26 -10.35
C ARG A 73 29.05 -0.59 -10.07
N ILE A 74 28.75 0.54 -10.71
CA ILE A 74 27.44 1.21 -10.61
C ILE A 74 26.42 0.44 -11.42
N ALA A 75 26.77 0.06 -12.66
CA ALA A 75 25.94 -0.81 -13.49
C ALA A 75 25.64 -2.15 -12.81
N ASP A 76 26.66 -2.76 -12.20
CA ASP A 76 26.55 -3.98 -11.40
C ASP A 76 25.50 -3.90 -10.28
N ALA A 77 25.39 -2.74 -9.60
CA ALA A 77 24.43 -2.54 -8.52
C ALA A 77 23.00 -2.32 -9.06
N LEU A 78 22.87 -1.53 -10.14
CA LEU A 78 21.60 -1.29 -10.83
C LEU A 78 21.02 -2.60 -11.41
N LEU A 79 21.85 -3.44 -12.03
CA LEU A 79 21.48 -4.76 -12.56
C LEU A 79 21.01 -5.74 -11.47
N LYS A 80 21.38 -5.51 -10.20
CA LYS A 80 20.89 -6.28 -9.04
C LYS A 80 19.58 -5.72 -8.46
N GLY A 81 19.06 -4.62 -9.01
CA GLY A 81 17.91 -3.89 -8.46
C GLY A 81 18.22 -3.12 -7.17
N GLU A 82 19.50 -2.84 -6.88
CA GLU A 82 19.88 -1.98 -5.75
C GLU A 82 19.87 -0.50 -6.18
N ALA A 83 19.25 0.36 -5.37
CA ALA A 83 19.26 1.80 -5.62
C ALA A 83 20.66 2.36 -5.35
N VAL A 84 21.21 3.21 -6.24
CA VAL A 84 22.59 3.72 -6.11
C VAL A 84 22.62 5.23 -5.86
N LEU A 85 23.35 5.65 -4.83
CA LEU A 85 23.73 7.03 -4.56
C LEU A 85 25.19 7.25 -4.98
N ILE A 86 25.44 8.22 -5.87
CA ILE A 86 26.75 8.47 -6.48
C ILE A 86 27.25 9.86 -6.09
N ASN A 87 28.46 9.95 -5.54
CA ASN A 87 29.13 11.22 -5.23
C ASN A 87 30.29 11.49 -6.19
N PHE A 88 30.16 12.50 -7.05
CA PHE A 88 31.19 12.86 -8.04
C PHE A 88 32.30 13.80 -7.53
N LYS A 89 32.33 14.13 -6.23
CA LYS A 89 33.27 15.11 -5.63
C LYS A 89 34.76 14.81 -5.89
N ARG A 90 35.12 13.56 -6.19
CA ARG A 90 36.51 13.13 -6.47
C ARG A 90 36.83 12.96 -7.95
N MET A 91 35.95 13.38 -8.86
CA MET A 91 36.15 13.31 -10.31
C MET A 91 36.23 14.70 -10.95
N GLU A 92 36.97 14.84 -12.04
CA GLU A 92 36.84 16.02 -12.90
C GLU A 92 35.45 16.04 -13.58
N PRO A 93 34.84 17.22 -13.82
CA PRO A 93 33.51 17.32 -14.44
C PRO A 93 33.39 16.59 -15.79
N LYS A 94 34.48 16.50 -16.55
CA LYS A 94 34.55 15.80 -17.84
C LYS A 94 34.36 14.30 -17.70
N ASP A 95 35.03 13.67 -16.74
CA ASP A 95 34.90 12.22 -16.51
C ASP A 95 33.67 11.88 -15.66
N ALA A 96 33.25 12.76 -14.74
CA ALA A 96 31.96 12.65 -14.08
C ALA A 96 30.81 12.61 -15.10
N LYS A 97 30.83 13.49 -16.13
CA LYS A 97 29.86 13.42 -17.23
C LYS A 97 29.90 12.07 -17.95
N ARG A 98 31.09 11.54 -18.27
CA ARG A 98 31.20 10.24 -18.95
C ARG A 98 30.62 9.09 -18.13
N VAL A 99 30.77 9.12 -16.80
CA VAL A 99 30.11 8.16 -15.90
C VAL A 99 28.59 8.34 -15.94
N ILE A 100 28.08 9.58 -15.92
CA ILE A 100 26.63 9.85 -16.04
C ILE A 100 26.08 9.34 -17.38
N ASP A 101 26.73 9.67 -18.51
CA ASP A 101 26.31 9.23 -19.84
C ASP A 101 26.27 7.68 -19.94
N PHE A 102 27.25 6.98 -19.34
CA PHE A 102 27.28 5.51 -19.24
C PHE A 102 26.16 4.96 -18.34
N VAL A 103 25.96 5.52 -17.15
CA VAL A 103 24.94 5.08 -16.20
C VAL A 103 23.52 5.31 -16.73
N VAL A 104 23.28 6.38 -17.49
CA VAL A 104 22.03 6.60 -18.22
C VAL A 104 21.82 5.54 -19.31
N GLY A 105 22.88 5.17 -20.04
CA GLY A 105 22.84 4.06 -21.00
C GLY A 105 22.48 2.71 -20.37
N VAL A 106 23.02 2.41 -19.18
CA VAL A 106 22.66 1.21 -18.41
C VAL A 106 21.21 1.28 -17.90
N ALA A 107 20.80 2.42 -17.35
CA ALA A 107 19.44 2.63 -16.82
C ALA A 107 18.34 2.65 -17.92
N TYR A 108 18.72 2.76 -19.19
CA TYR A 108 17.82 2.60 -20.34
C TYR A 108 17.70 1.14 -20.82
N ALA A 109 18.64 0.27 -20.44
CA ALA A 109 18.74 -1.12 -20.90
C ALA A 109 18.15 -2.15 -19.91
N ILE A 110 17.55 -1.70 -18.81
CA ILE A 110 17.02 -2.52 -17.69
C ILE A 110 15.54 -2.21 -17.40
#